data_AF-M9RMW7-F1
#
_entry.id   AF-M9RMW7-F1
#
_cell.length_a   1.000
_cell.length_b   1.000
_cell.length_c   1.000
_cell.angle_alpha   90.00
_cell.angle_beta   90.00
_cell.angle_gamma   90.00
#
_symmetry.space_group_name_H-M   'P 1'
#
loop_
_entity.id
_entity.type
_entity.pdbx_description
1 polymer ?
#
loop_
_entity_poly.entity_id
_entity_poly.type
_entity_poly.pdbx_seq_one_letter_code
_entity_poly.pdbx_strand_id
1 'polypeptide(L)'
;MLVRLQSQATTTPKIRAAIQACEDPAWMLSERYGISEQTVLKWRRRDSVEDRSHTPHRLQTTLNPAQESVAVALRKTLLVSLDDLLAVVREVLNPNVSRSGLDRCLRRHEVGNLRDLKVKAAKPKHSAFKAYEPGYLHIDVKYLPHPLGTFPSEIPCRAVNGE
;
A
#
# COMPACT_ATOMS: atom_id res chain seq x y z
N MET A 1 -10.40 -14.16 -21.07
CA MET A 1 -9.49 -13.01 -21.16
C MET A 1 -10.32 -11.74 -21.06
N LEU A 2 -10.10 -10.89 -20.05
CA LEU A 2 -10.95 -9.73 -19.80
C LEU A 2 -10.34 -8.50 -20.49
N VAL A 3 -10.65 -8.33 -21.77
CA VAL A 3 -10.16 -7.20 -22.57
C VAL A 3 -10.92 -5.95 -22.12
N ARG A 4 -10.24 -5.04 -21.42
CA ARG A 4 -10.77 -3.71 -21.07
C ARG A 4 -10.59 -2.77 -22.24
N LEU A 5 -11.48 -2.88 -23.23
CA LEU A 5 -11.49 -2.00 -24.39
C LEU A 5 -12.39 -0.78 -24.13
N GLN A 6 -11.93 0.41 -24.48
CA GLN A 6 -12.80 1.58 -24.57
C GLN A 6 -13.71 1.44 -25.81
N SER A 7 -14.92 2.00 -25.76
CA SER A 7 -16.00 1.77 -26.76
C SER A 7 -15.72 2.32 -28.16
N GLN A 8 -14.89 3.35 -28.26
CA GLN A 8 -14.41 4.02 -29.47
C GLN A 8 -13.02 3.54 -29.92
N ALA A 9 -12.52 2.39 -29.44
CA ALA A 9 -11.17 1.95 -29.77
C ALA A 9 -11.13 1.33 -31.17
N THR A 10 -10.53 2.04 -32.11
CA THR A 10 -10.33 1.52 -33.47
C THR A 10 -9.31 0.37 -33.53
N THR A 11 -8.30 0.37 -32.64
CA THR A 11 -7.28 -0.70 -32.58
C THR A 11 -7.64 -1.78 -31.55
N THR A 12 -8.59 -2.63 -31.90
CA THR A 12 -8.96 -3.80 -31.09
C THR A 12 -7.89 -4.91 -31.14
N PRO A 13 -7.82 -5.83 -30.16
CA PRO A 13 -6.95 -7.02 -30.25
C PRO A 13 -7.13 -7.83 -31.54
N LYS A 14 -8.36 -7.92 -32.04
CA LYS A 14 -8.66 -8.56 -33.33
C LYS A 14 -7.97 -7.86 -34.51
N ILE A 15 -8.04 -6.53 -34.56
CA ILE A 15 -7.39 -5.74 -35.63
C ILE A 15 -5.87 -5.81 -35.50
N ARG A 16 -5.33 -5.76 -34.27
CA ARG A 16 -3.89 -5.90 -34.03
C ARG A 16 -3.35 -7.26 -34.48
N ALA A 17 -4.09 -8.34 -34.20
CA ALA A 17 -3.75 -9.68 -34.69
C ALA A 17 -3.79 -9.76 -36.22
N ALA A 18 -4.79 -9.14 -36.85
CA ALA A 18 -4.87 -9.06 -38.31
C ALA A 18 -3.71 -8.27 -38.92
N ILE A 19 -3.27 -7.18 -38.29
CA ILE A 19 -2.10 -6.39 -38.72
C ILE A 19 -0.81 -7.21 -38.61
N GLN A 20 -0.66 -8.03 -37.57
CA GLN A 20 0.52 -8.89 -37.39
C GLN A 20 0.58 -10.05 -38.38
N ALA A 21 -0.58 -10.63 -38.72
CA ALA A 21 -0.66 -11.76 -39.67
C ALA A 21 -0.54 -11.34 -41.14
N CYS A 22 -0.74 -10.06 -41.46
CA CYS A 22 -0.78 -9.57 -42.83
C CYS A 22 0.54 -8.90 -43.26
N GLU A 23 1.06 -9.30 -44.43
CA GLU A 23 2.27 -8.72 -45.04
C GLU A 23 2.00 -7.52 -45.96
N ASP A 24 0.73 -7.13 -46.15
CA ASP A 24 0.32 -5.97 -46.97
C ASP A 24 1.09 -4.69 -46.58
N PRO A 25 1.30 -3.75 -47.52
CA PRO A 25 1.99 -2.50 -47.21
C PRO A 25 1.18 -1.65 -46.21
N ALA A 26 1.89 -0.86 -45.38
CA ALA A 26 1.28 -0.17 -44.25
C ALA A 26 0.17 0.83 -44.64
N TRP A 27 0.32 1.50 -45.78
CA TRP A 27 -0.67 2.44 -46.33
C TRP A 27 -2.02 1.75 -46.61
N MET A 28 -2.00 0.52 -47.13
CA MET A 28 -3.20 -0.24 -47.46
C MET A 28 -3.96 -0.68 -46.19
N LEU A 29 -3.23 -1.11 -45.16
CA LEU A 29 -3.83 -1.46 -43.86
C LEU A 29 -4.33 -0.22 -43.11
N SER A 30 -3.64 0.91 -43.27
CA SER A 30 -4.04 2.22 -42.75
C SER A 30 -5.40 2.65 -43.30
N GLU A 31 -5.58 2.61 -44.62
CA GLU A 31 -6.87 2.91 -45.27
C GLU A 31 -7.96 1.90 -44.88
N ARG A 32 -7.65 0.59 -44.91
CA ARG A 32 -8.64 -0.47 -44.61
C ARG A 32 -9.23 -0.33 -43.20
N TYR A 33 -8.40 -0.03 -42.21
CA TYR A 33 -8.80 0.00 -40.81
C TYR A 33 -9.01 1.42 -40.24
N GLY A 34 -8.79 2.47 -41.03
CA GLY A 34 -8.94 3.85 -40.58
C GLY A 34 -7.99 4.21 -39.43
N ILE A 35 -6.73 3.77 -39.50
CA ILE A 35 -5.69 4.01 -38.49
C ILE A 35 -4.45 4.59 -39.15
N SER A 36 -3.56 5.26 -38.41
CA SER A 36 -2.33 5.78 -39.01
C SER A 36 -1.35 4.67 -39.41
N GLU A 37 -0.57 4.89 -40.47
CA GLU A 37 0.51 3.96 -40.87
C GLU A 37 1.51 3.69 -39.74
N GLN A 38 1.81 4.71 -38.92
CA GLN A 38 2.65 4.56 -37.73
C GLN A 38 2.07 3.54 -36.74
N THR A 39 0.74 3.50 -36.61
CA THR A 39 0.06 2.53 -35.76
C THR A 39 0.17 1.12 -36.33
N VAL A 40 0.02 0.96 -37.65
CA VAL A 40 0.25 -0.32 -38.35
C VAL A 40 1.68 -0.81 -38.11
N LEU A 41 2.68 0.01 -38.39
CA LEU A 41 4.10 -0.32 -38.21
C LEU A 41 4.42 -0.66 -36.75
N LYS A 42 3.85 0.08 -35.81
CA LYS A 42 4.00 -0.17 -34.37
C LYS A 42 3.46 -1.54 -33.97
N TRP A 43 2.27 -1.91 -34.42
CA TRP A 43 1.66 -3.20 -34.08
C TRP A 43 2.32 -4.37 -34.80
N ARG A 44 2.80 -4.17 -36.03
CA ARG A 44 3.59 -5.18 -36.76
C ARG A 44 4.91 -5.53 -36.06
N ARG A 45 5.57 -4.55 -35.44
CA ARG A 45 6.83 -4.76 -34.69
C ARG A 45 6.65 -5.31 -33.27
N ARG A 46 5.42 -5.41 -32.76
CA ARG A 46 5.17 -5.89 -31.40
C ARG A 46 5.04 -7.41 -31.37
N ASP A 47 5.53 -8.01 -30.29
CA ASP A 47 5.45 -9.46 -30.07
C ASP A 47 4.09 -9.91 -29.53
N SER A 48 3.24 -8.97 -29.08
CA SER A 48 1.95 -9.25 -28.47
C SER A 48 0.89 -8.25 -28.90
N VAL A 49 -0.35 -8.72 -29.02
CA VAL A 49 -1.55 -7.94 -29.35
C VAL A 49 -2.18 -7.24 -28.14
N GLU A 50 -1.76 -7.64 -26.93
CA GLU A 50 -2.30 -7.11 -25.69
C GLU A 50 -1.69 -5.75 -25.33
N ASP A 51 -2.45 -4.98 -24.56
CA ASP A 51 -1.95 -3.73 -24.01
C ASP A 51 -0.89 -4.03 -22.94
N ARG A 52 0.32 -3.51 -23.18
CA ARG A 52 1.38 -3.49 -22.16
C ARG A 52 0.98 -2.54 -21.04
N SER A 53 1.53 -2.76 -19.86
CA SER A 53 1.33 -1.86 -18.74
C SER A 53 1.69 -0.42 -19.13
N HIS A 54 0.82 0.53 -18.78
CA HIS A 54 1.12 1.96 -18.90
C HIS A 54 2.15 2.45 -17.88
N THR A 55 2.55 1.58 -16.94
CA THR A 55 3.58 1.89 -15.95
C THR A 55 4.93 2.08 -16.65
N PRO A 56 5.64 3.20 -16.39
CA PRO A 56 6.97 3.40 -16.94
C PRO A 56 7.93 2.29 -16.50
N HIS A 57 8.77 1.81 -17.43
CA HIS A 57 9.79 0.81 -17.12
C HIS A 57 10.85 1.32 -16.13
N ARG A 58 11.15 2.62 -16.18
CA ARG A 58 12.07 3.30 -15.26
C ARG A 58 11.34 4.45 -14.59
N LEU A 59 11.18 4.34 -13.27
CA LEU A 59 10.60 5.41 -12.46
C LEU A 59 11.69 6.41 -12.09
N GLN A 60 11.37 7.70 -12.21
CA GLN A 60 12.24 8.76 -11.73
C GLN A 60 11.98 8.96 -10.23
N THR A 61 12.77 8.26 -9.41
CA THR A 61 12.71 8.32 -7.95
C THR A 61 13.97 9.00 -7.41
N THR A 62 13.82 9.73 -6.30
CA THR A 62 14.97 10.31 -5.58
C THR A 62 15.70 9.25 -4.76
N LEU A 63 15.00 8.22 -4.31
CA LEU A 63 15.59 7.06 -3.63
C LEU A 63 16.11 6.07 -4.68
N ASN A 64 17.33 5.59 -4.48
CA ASN A 64 17.87 4.47 -5.24
C ASN A 64 17.22 3.14 -4.76
N PRO A 65 17.30 2.04 -5.54
CA PRO A 65 16.67 0.78 -5.17
C PRO A 65 17.13 0.21 -3.81
N ALA A 66 18.39 0.43 -3.44
CA ALA A 66 18.92 0.00 -2.14
C ALA A 66 18.29 0.80 -0.99
N GLN A 67 18.19 2.13 -1.13
CA GLN A 67 17.55 3.02 -0.15
C GLN A 67 16.05 2.73 -0.02
N GLU A 68 15.37 2.44 -1.14
CA GLU A 68 13.97 2.00 -1.10
C GLU A 68 13.83 0.73 -0.25
N SER A 69 14.72 -0.25 -0.44
CA SER A 69 14.70 -1.50 0.36
C SER A 69 14.90 -1.24 1.86
N VAL A 70 15.80 -0.32 2.23
CA VAL A 70 16.02 0.07 3.62
C VAL A 70 14.79 0.76 4.20
N ALA A 71 14.20 1.72 3.48
CA ALA A 71 12.98 2.40 3.94
C ALA A 71 11.80 1.44 4.14
N VAL A 72 11.65 0.45 3.24
CA VAL A 72 10.63 -0.60 3.36
C VAL A 72 10.91 -1.51 4.56
N ALA A 73 12.17 -1.90 4.77
CA ALA A 73 12.56 -2.71 5.92
C ALA A 73 12.25 -1.99 7.24
N LEU A 74 12.65 -0.71 7.36
CA LEU A 74 12.34 0.13 8.52
C LEU A 74 10.84 0.24 8.78
N ARG A 75 10.02 0.41 7.73
CA ARG A 75 8.57 0.46 7.87
C ARG A 75 7.97 -0.84 8.40
N LYS A 76 8.48 -2.00 7.95
CA LYS A 76 8.01 -3.33 8.37
C LYS A 76 8.45 -3.66 9.80
N THR A 77 9.64 -3.25 10.22
CA THR A 77 10.19 -3.57 11.54
C THR A 77 9.69 -2.63 12.63
N LEU A 78 9.72 -1.32 12.36
CA LEU A 78 9.39 -0.31 13.38
C LEU A 78 7.90 0.03 13.43
N LEU A 79 7.13 -0.28 12.38
CA LEU A 79 5.70 0.04 12.26
C LEU A 79 5.37 1.51 12.56
N VAL A 80 6.30 2.41 12.23
CA VAL A 80 6.23 3.87 12.45
C VAL A 80 5.34 4.57 11.43
N SER A 81 4.85 5.77 11.77
CA SER A 81 4.05 6.60 10.86
C SER A 81 4.83 7.00 9.60
N LEU A 82 4.13 7.47 8.56
CA LEU A 82 4.80 7.92 7.33
C LEU A 82 5.73 9.11 7.60
N ASP A 83 5.31 10.01 8.49
CA ASP A 83 6.02 11.24 8.80
C ASP A 83 7.26 10.97 9.67
N ASP A 84 7.16 10.05 10.63
CA ASP A 84 8.32 9.62 11.41
C ASP A 84 9.34 8.89 10.54
N LEU A 85 8.88 8.02 9.65
CA LEU A 85 9.77 7.37 8.68
C LEU A 85 10.43 8.40 7.76
N LEU A 86 9.71 9.44 7.35
CA LEU A 86 10.25 10.51 6.52
C LEU A 86 11.41 11.24 7.21
N ALA A 87 11.29 11.51 8.51
CA ALA A 87 12.37 12.13 9.28
C ALA A 87 13.63 11.26 9.24
N VAL A 88 13.50 9.96 9.56
CA VAL A 88 14.63 9.01 9.55
C VAL A 88 15.24 8.87 8.16
N VAL A 89 14.43 8.75 7.12
CA VAL A 89 14.92 8.60 5.73
C VAL A 89 15.66 9.86 5.26
N ARG A 90 15.21 11.06 5.66
CA ARG A 90 15.89 12.31 5.33
C ARG A 90 17.25 12.43 5.99
N GLU A 91 17.33 12.02 7.25
CA GLU A 91 18.56 12.09 8.03
C GLU A 91 19.59 11.05 7.57
N VAL A 92 19.15 9.81 7.30
CA VAL A 92 20.06 8.68 7.09
C VAL A 92 20.32 8.38 5.61
N LEU A 93 19.32 8.54 4.74
CA LEU A 93 19.39 8.02 3.37
C LEU A 93 19.49 9.12 2.31
N ASN A 94 18.52 10.03 2.29
CA ASN A 94 18.46 11.08 1.29
C ASN A 94 17.71 12.31 1.81
N PRO A 95 18.40 13.46 2.01
CA PRO A 95 17.77 14.67 2.53
C PRO A 95 16.68 15.24 1.58
N ASN A 96 16.80 14.97 0.28
CA ASN A 96 15.90 15.49 -0.75
C ASN A 96 14.66 14.60 -0.98
N VAL A 97 14.42 13.59 -0.13
CA VAL A 97 13.21 12.78 -0.25
C VAL A 97 11.97 13.62 0.07
N SER A 98 10.97 13.52 -0.81
CA SER A 98 9.66 14.12 -0.59
C SER A 98 8.74 13.12 0.10
N ARG A 99 7.80 13.64 0.90
CA ARG A 99 6.77 12.83 1.56
C ARG A 99 5.98 11.96 0.57
N SER A 100 5.60 12.54 -0.57
CA SER A 100 4.86 11.83 -1.63
C SER A 100 5.73 10.84 -2.40
N GLY A 101 7.03 11.09 -2.54
CA GLY A 101 7.99 10.13 -3.08
C GLY A 101 8.09 8.89 -2.21
N LEU A 102 8.23 9.10 -0.90
CA LEU A 102 8.27 8.02 0.10
C LEU A 102 6.95 7.23 0.12
N ASP A 103 5.80 7.90 0.18
CA ASP A 103 4.49 7.22 0.16
C ASP A 103 4.29 6.36 -1.10
N ARG A 104 4.66 6.88 -2.29
CA ARG A 104 4.61 6.11 -3.55
C ARG A 104 5.54 4.89 -3.53
N CYS A 105 6.73 5.03 -2.94
CA CYS A 105 7.64 3.89 -2.72
C CYS A 105 6.97 2.83 -1.83
N LEU A 106 6.43 3.24 -0.67
CA LEU A 106 5.79 2.30 0.25
C LEU A 106 4.59 1.57 -0.37
N ARG A 107 3.75 2.27 -1.16
CA ARG A 107 2.61 1.64 -1.85
C ARG A 107 3.05 0.64 -2.91
N ARG A 108 4.11 0.93 -3.65
CA ARG A 108 4.69 0.00 -4.65
C ARG A 108 5.18 -1.30 -4.00
N HIS A 109 5.67 -1.21 -2.77
CA HIS A 109 6.12 -2.35 -1.97
C HIS A 109 5.05 -2.91 -1.02
N GLU A 110 3.79 -2.54 -1.21
CA GLU A 110 2.64 -3.05 -0.44
C GLU A 110 2.70 -2.77 1.08
N VAL A 111 3.49 -1.77 1.49
CA VAL A 111 3.69 -1.37 2.89
C VAL A 111 3.12 0.03 3.20
N GLY A 112 2.26 0.54 2.32
CA GLY A 112 1.65 1.87 2.48
C GLY A 112 0.79 1.98 3.74
N ASN A 113 0.00 0.95 4.04
CA ASN A 113 -0.95 0.96 5.14
C ASN A 113 -0.42 0.20 6.37
N LEU A 114 -0.22 0.92 7.48
CA LEU A 114 0.24 0.32 8.75
C LEU A 114 -0.73 -0.72 9.32
N ARG A 115 -2.03 -0.57 9.06
CA ARG A 115 -3.04 -1.50 9.59
C ARG A 115 -2.90 -2.89 8.99
N ASP A 116 -2.45 -2.96 7.75
CA ASP A 116 -2.27 -4.23 7.03
C ASP A 116 -0.99 -4.94 7.50
N LEU A 117 -0.02 -4.17 8.03
CA LEU A 117 1.24 -4.69 8.59
C LEU A 117 1.11 -5.13 10.05
N LYS A 118 0.20 -4.52 10.81
CA LYS A 118 -0.09 -4.94 12.18
C LYS A 118 -0.83 -6.27 12.13
N VAL A 119 -0.24 -7.31 12.73
CA VAL A 119 -0.95 -8.58 12.96
C VAL A 119 -2.24 -8.24 13.70
N LYS A 120 -3.39 -8.62 13.12
CA LYS A 120 -4.68 -8.49 13.79
C LYS A 120 -4.63 -9.36 15.04
N ALA A 121 -4.39 -8.75 16.19
CA ALA A 121 -4.64 -9.40 17.47
C ALA A 121 -6.09 -9.88 17.44
N ALA A 122 -6.32 -11.15 17.79
CA ALA A 122 -7.66 -11.69 17.88
C ALA A 122 -8.47 -10.77 18.80
N LYS A 123 -9.58 -10.23 18.29
CA LYS A 123 -10.48 -9.43 19.13
C LYS A 123 -10.83 -10.30 20.35
N PRO A 124 -10.69 -9.78 21.59
CA PRO A 124 -11.05 -10.55 22.76
C PRO A 124 -12.48 -11.04 22.60
N LYS A 125 -12.71 -12.35 22.77
CA LYS A 125 -14.07 -12.88 22.81
C LYS A 125 -14.76 -12.23 23.99
N HIS A 126 -15.74 -11.38 23.73
CA HIS A 126 -16.63 -10.89 24.77
C HIS A 126 -17.40 -12.10 25.30
N SER A 127 -17.13 -12.49 26.54
CA SER A 127 -17.96 -13.45 27.25
C SER A 127 -19.19 -12.73 27.81
N ALA A 128 -20.32 -13.43 27.84
CA ALA A 128 -21.48 -12.96 28.60
C ALA A 128 -21.11 -12.82 30.09
N PHE A 129 -21.79 -11.91 30.79
CA PHE A 129 -21.69 -11.81 32.24
C PHE A 129 -22.05 -13.14 32.89
N LYS A 130 -21.41 -13.44 34.03
CA LYS A 130 -21.74 -14.63 34.80
C LYS A 130 -23.18 -14.51 35.30
N ALA A 131 -23.98 -15.57 35.12
CA ALA A 131 -25.32 -15.62 35.67
C ALA A 131 -25.21 -15.83 37.19
N TYR A 132 -25.65 -14.84 37.98
CA TYR A 132 -25.71 -14.93 39.42
C TYR A 132 -27.14 -15.19 39.87
N GLU A 133 -27.29 -15.85 41.02
CA GLU A 133 -28.60 -16.05 41.65
C GLU A 133 -29.20 -14.68 42.06
N PRO A 134 -30.54 -14.58 42.13
CA PRO A 134 -31.20 -13.36 42.58
C PRO A 134 -30.70 -12.93 43.97
N GLY A 135 -30.19 -11.70 44.08
CA GLY A 135 -29.62 -11.16 45.33
C GLY A 135 -28.17 -10.65 45.20
N TYR A 136 -27.49 -10.97 44.10
CA TYR A 136 -26.14 -10.46 43.82
C TYR A 136 -26.16 -9.33 42.78
N LEU A 137 -25.43 -8.23 43.06
CA LEU A 137 -25.23 -7.11 42.15
C LEU A 137 -23.78 -7.11 41.64
N HIS A 138 -23.60 -7.20 40.32
CA HIS A 138 -22.29 -7.09 39.70
C HIS A 138 -21.99 -5.62 39.37
N ILE A 139 -20.90 -5.08 39.93
CA ILE A 139 -20.41 -3.72 39.67
C ILE A 139 -19.02 -3.83 39.06
N ASP A 140 -18.87 -3.38 37.82
CA ASP A 140 -17.56 -3.31 37.16
C ASP A 140 -16.99 -1.90 37.33
N VAL A 141 -15.97 -1.76 38.19
CA VAL A 141 -15.32 -0.47 38.46
C VAL A 141 -14.14 -0.32 37.51
N LYS A 142 -14.31 0.53 36.49
CA LYS A 142 -13.25 0.84 35.53
C LYS A 142 -12.67 2.21 35.81
N TYR A 143 -11.42 2.25 36.27
CA TYR A 143 -10.70 3.50 36.48
C TYR A 143 -10.28 4.10 35.14
N LEU A 144 -10.65 5.36 34.91
CA LEU A 144 -10.17 6.12 33.77
C LEU A 144 -8.68 6.45 33.97
N PRO A 145 -7.83 6.32 32.94
CA PRO A 145 -6.46 6.80 33.01
C PRO A 145 -6.48 8.30 33.29
N HIS A 146 -5.72 8.72 34.30
CA HIS A 146 -5.57 10.14 34.65
C HIS A 146 -4.96 10.89 33.44
N PRO A 147 -5.44 12.11 33.11
CA PRO A 147 -5.00 12.86 31.93
C PRO A 147 -3.52 13.24 31.93
N LEU A 148 -2.83 13.10 33.07
CA LEU A 148 -1.40 13.28 33.23
C LEU A 148 -0.84 11.99 33.86
N GLY A 149 -0.24 11.14 33.04
CA GLY A 149 0.22 9.80 33.42
C GLY A 149 0.91 9.76 34.79
N THR A 150 0.56 8.76 35.60
CA THR A 150 1.06 8.58 36.96
C THR A 150 2.59 8.38 36.99
N PHE A 151 3.27 9.18 37.82
CA PHE A 151 4.59 8.83 38.34
C PHE A 151 4.49 7.57 39.22
N PRO A 152 5.48 6.66 39.19
CA PRO A 152 5.56 5.61 40.18
C PRO A 152 6.18 6.23 41.44
N SER A 153 5.37 6.55 42.45
CA SER A 153 5.89 6.63 43.81
C SER A 153 5.27 5.51 44.61
N GLU A 154 6.04 4.43 44.73
CA GLU A 154 6.13 3.69 45.98
C GLU A 154 6.02 4.69 47.14
N ILE A 155 4.95 4.59 47.93
CA ILE A 155 4.99 5.08 49.30
C ILE A 155 4.97 3.80 50.14
N PRO A 156 6.09 3.43 50.76
CA PRO A 156 6.13 2.30 51.67
C PRO A 156 5.47 2.74 52.98
N CYS A 157 4.23 2.31 53.22
CA CYS A 157 3.63 2.44 54.54
C CYS A 157 4.22 1.37 55.46
N ARG A 158 5.35 1.69 56.11
CA ARG A 158 5.92 0.90 57.22
C ARG A 158 5.27 1.36 58.54
N ALA A 159 4.45 0.47 59.09
CA ALA A 159 4.07 0.22 60.49
C ALA A 159 3.83 1.36 61.49
N VAL A 160 2.68 1.31 62.18
CA VAL A 160 2.55 1.66 63.62
C VAL A 160 1.61 0.64 64.29
N ASN A 161 2.07 0.02 65.38
CA ASN A 161 1.33 -0.87 66.28
C ASN A 161 0.39 -0.08 67.22
N GLY A 162 -0.63 -0.77 67.75
CA GLY A 162 -1.51 -0.37 68.88
C GLY A 162 -2.97 -0.24 68.45
N GLU A 163 -3.96 -0.99 68.93
CA GLU A 163 -4.14 -1.83 70.14
C GLU A 163 -4.78 -3.19 69.80
#